data_AF-A0ABD1WI16-F1
#
_entry.id   AF-A0ABD1WI16-F1
#
_cell.length_a   1.000
_cell.length_b   1.000
_cell.length_c   1.000
_cell.angle_alpha   90.00
_cell.angle_beta   90.00
_cell.angle_gamma   90.00
#
_symmetry.space_group_name_H-M   'P 1'
#
loop_
_entity.id
_entity.type
_entity.pdbx_description
1 polymer ?
#
loop_
_entity_poly.entity_id
_entity_poly.type
_entity_poly.pdbx_seq_one_letter_code
_entity_poly.pdbx_strand_id
1 'polypeptide(L)'
;MISSEAKGSISDRLSQLEDLYFPRAVQSSAATPSQRKSLLLDLLSRDVAVFLERYGSKLSLEELKEFDVLKDDYEINWHLNRLRSVISPTEEEKKTKSAKIRNRRLAYMVSLMAGPDWEKHGEAWGAVVGDTDETI
;
A
#
# COMPACT_ATOMS: atom_id res chain seq x y z
N MET A 1 -1.47 19.91 10.03
CA MET A 1 -1.87 20.13 8.62
C MET A 1 -0.61 20.27 7.78
N ILE A 2 -0.58 19.70 6.57
CA ILE A 2 0.57 19.76 5.63
C ILE A 2 0.72 21.19 5.09
N SER A 3 1.96 21.66 4.90
CA SER A 3 2.24 22.98 4.32
C SER A 3 1.66 23.13 2.91
N SER A 4 1.11 24.32 2.60
CA SER A 4 0.61 24.65 1.26
C SER A 4 1.71 24.58 0.20
N GLU A 5 2.94 24.90 0.58
CA GLU A 5 4.11 24.83 -0.31
C GLU A 5 4.43 23.38 -0.67
N ALA A 6 4.42 22.48 0.33
CA ALA A 6 4.63 21.04 0.13
C ALA A 6 3.53 20.44 -0.76
N LYS A 7 2.25 20.75 -0.50
CA LYS A 7 1.14 20.31 -1.36
C LYS A 7 1.31 20.80 -2.80
N GLY A 8 1.72 22.06 -2.97
CA GLY A 8 1.99 22.68 -4.27
C GLY A 8 3.10 21.96 -5.04
N SER A 9 4.23 21.73 -4.39
CA SER A 9 5.41 21.07 -4.97
C SER A 9 5.13 19.62 -5.36
N ILE A 10 4.52 18.84 -4.46
CA ILE A 10 4.15 17.44 -4.71
C ILE A 10 3.18 17.35 -5.89
N SER A 11 2.14 18.19 -5.89
CA SER A 11 1.14 18.20 -6.98
C SER A 11 1.74 18.64 -8.31
N ASP A 12 2.67 19.60 -8.29
CA ASP A 12 3.37 20.05 -9.50
C ASP A 12 4.19 18.91 -10.10
N ARG A 13 5.03 18.26 -9.29
CA ARG A 13 5.86 17.13 -9.73
C ARG A 13 5.02 15.98 -10.27
N LEU A 14 3.99 15.56 -9.54
CA LEU A 14 3.09 14.49 -9.97
C LEU A 14 2.32 14.85 -11.25
N SER A 15 1.97 16.13 -11.43
CA SER A 15 1.27 16.60 -12.63
C SER A 15 2.10 16.54 -13.91
N GLN A 16 3.42 16.32 -13.82
CA GLN A 16 4.28 16.13 -14.98
C GLN A 16 4.38 14.66 -15.42
N LEU A 17 3.93 13.71 -14.59
CA LEU A 17 3.98 12.28 -14.92
C LEU A 17 2.91 11.93 -15.97
N GLU A 18 3.32 11.35 -17.10
CA GLU A 18 2.40 11.00 -18.19
C GLU A 18 1.51 9.79 -17.86
N ASP A 19 2.04 8.81 -17.12
CA ASP A 19 1.34 7.56 -16.78
C ASP A 19 0.52 7.63 -15.47
N LEU A 20 0.10 8.83 -15.05
CA LEU A 20 -0.68 8.97 -13.83
C LEU A 20 -2.15 8.66 -14.11
N TYR A 21 -2.70 7.68 -13.38
CA TYR A 21 -4.10 7.30 -13.52
C TYR A 21 -5.03 8.38 -12.96
N PHE A 22 -6.04 8.76 -13.73
CA PHE A 22 -7.13 9.63 -13.30
C PHE A 22 -8.48 8.92 -13.52
N PRO A 23 -9.40 8.97 -12.54
CA PRO A 23 -10.75 8.42 -12.71
C PRO A 23 -11.47 9.04 -13.92
N ARG A 24 -12.32 8.24 -14.58
CA ARG A 24 -13.04 8.64 -15.80
C ARG A 24 -13.80 9.97 -15.64
N ALA A 25 -14.37 10.20 -14.46
CA ALA A 25 -15.13 11.42 -14.15
C ALA A 25 -14.29 12.71 -14.24
N VAL A 26 -12.98 12.63 -13.99
CA VAL A 26 -12.07 13.79 -14.01
C VAL A 26 -11.07 13.75 -15.18
N GLN A 27 -11.15 12.72 -16.03
CA GLN A 27 -10.18 12.48 -17.10
C GLN A 27 -10.16 13.59 -18.16
N SER A 28 -11.33 14.17 -18.50
CA SER A 28 -11.44 15.33 -19.39
C SER A 28 -10.77 16.58 -18.81
N SER A 29 -10.73 16.67 -17.47
CA SER A 29 -10.08 17.74 -16.72
C SER A 29 -8.64 17.40 -16.34
N ALA A 30 -8.06 16.32 -16.88
CA ALA A 30 -6.68 15.90 -16.64
C ALA A 30 -5.82 16.01 -17.91
N ALA A 31 -6.29 16.74 -18.94
CA ALA A 31 -5.65 16.81 -20.25
C ALA A 31 -4.30 17.56 -20.24
N THR A 32 -4.13 18.53 -19.34
CA THR A 32 -2.89 19.32 -19.23
C THR A 32 -2.26 19.20 -17.83
N PRO A 33 -0.93 19.35 -17.69
CA PRO A 33 -0.26 19.36 -16.39
C PRO A 33 -0.87 20.35 -15.40
N SER A 34 -1.24 21.56 -15.86
CA SER A 34 -1.87 22.57 -15.00
C SER A 34 -3.21 22.11 -14.42
N GLN A 35 -4.04 21.46 -15.24
CA GLN A 35 -5.32 20.93 -14.76
C GLN A 35 -5.12 19.71 -13.84
N ARG A 36 -4.18 18.81 -14.18
CA ARG A 36 -3.79 17.69 -13.33
C ARG A 36 -3.34 18.16 -11.95
N LYS A 37 -2.51 19.19 -11.89
CA LYS A 37 -2.05 19.81 -10.63
C LYS A 37 -3.22 20.31 -9.78
N SER A 38 -4.18 21.00 -10.40
CA SER A 38 -5.38 21.49 -9.71
C SER A 38 -6.20 20.34 -9.10
N LEU A 39 -6.42 19.26 -9.86
CA LEU A 39 -7.12 18.07 -9.37
C LEU A 39 -6.41 17.39 -8.18
N LEU A 40 -5.08 17.30 -8.24
CA LEU A 40 -4.28 16.73 -7.15
C LEU A 40 -4.34 17.60 -5.88
N LEU A 41 -4.28 18.93 -6.04
CA LEU A 41 -4.42 19.88 -4.94
C LEU A 41 -5.81 19.84 -4.29
N ASP A 42 -6.87 19.74 -5.10
CA ASP A 42 -8.24 19.57 -4.60
C ASP A 42 -8.35 18.29 -3.76
N LEU A 43 -7.84 17.17 -4.29
CA LEU A 43 -7.86 15.89 -3.57
C LEU A 43 -7.04 15.96 -2.27
N LEU A 44 -5.82 16.51 -2.29
CA LEU A 44 -4.98 16.71 -1.10
C LEU A 44 -5.60 17.64 -0.04
N SER A 45 -6.58 18.46 -0.43
CA SER A 45 -7.26 19.38 0.48
C SER A 45 -8.53 18.76 1.04
N ARG A 46 -9.23 17.93 0.26
CA ARG A 46 -10.47 17.28 0.66
C ARG A 46 -10.24 15.95 1.38
N ASP A 47 -9.33 15.11 0.88
CA ASP A 47 -9.13 13.75 1.35
C ASP A 47 -7.68 13.27 1.12
N VAL A 48 -6.90 13.28 2.19
CA VAL A 48 -5.49 12.89 2.17
C VAL A 48 -5.33 11.37 2.09
N ALA A 49 -6.22 10.59 2.71
CA ALA A 49 -6.13 9.14 2.70
C ALA A 49 -6.31 8.59 1.29
N VAL A 50 -7.34 9.04 0.57
CA VAL A 50 -7.60 8.66 -0.83
C VAL A 50 -6.46 9.11 -1.74
N PHE A 51 -5.85 10.27 -1.47
CA PHE A 51 -4.65 10.70 -2.20
C PHE A 51 -3.49 9.72 -2.02
N LEU A 52 -3.18 9.33 -0.79
CA LEU A 52 -2.10 8.39 -0.47
C LEU A 52 -2.36 6.99 -1.03
N GLU A 53 -3.61 6.53 -1.02
CA GLU A 53 -4.00 5.25 -1.61
C GLU A 53 -3.65 5.20 -3.12
N ARG A 54 -3.98 6.27 -3.85
CA ARG A 54 -3.87 6.30 -5.32
C ARG A 54 -2.51 6.72 -5.83
N TYR A 55 -1.93 7.73 -5.20
CA TYR A 55 -0.72 8.41 -5.69
C TYR A 55 0.48 8.22 -4.77
N GLY A 56 0.27 7.68 -3.56
CA GLY A 56 1.34 7.52 -2.57
C GLY A 56 2.51 6.66 -3.03
N SER A 57 2.28 5.68 -3.92
CA SER A 57 3.36 4.86 -4.48
C SER A 57 4.29 5.62 -5.44
N LYS A 58 3.91 6.82 -5.86
CA LYS A 58 4.70 7.69 -6.74
C LYS A 58 5.42 8.81 -5.97
N LEU A 59 5.27 8.85 -4.65
CA LEU A 59 5.92 9.81 -3.77
C LEU A 59 7.31 9.30 -3.34
N SER A 60 8.23 10.24 -3.11
CA SER A 60 9.53 9.94 -2.49
C SER A 60 9.39 9.82 -0.97
N LEU A 61 10.44 9.32 -0.29
CA LEU A 61 10.45 9.23 1.17
C LEU A 61 10.40 10.61 1.83
N GLU A 62 11.03 11.61 1.21
CA GLU A 62 11.03 13.01 1.67
C GLU A 62 9.62 13.58 1.60
N GLU A 63 8.92 13.37 0.49
CA GLU A 63 7.53 13.82 0.35
C GLU A 63 6.60 13.10 1.32
N LEU A 64 6.82 11.80 1.58
CA LEU A 64 6.03 11.06 2.57
C LEU A 64 6.20 11.59 4.00
N LYS A 65 7.36 12.20 4.33
CA LYS A 65 7.57 12.82 5.66
C LYS A 65 6.70 14.04 5.88
N GLU A 66 6.34 14.77 4.82
CA GLU A 66 5.43 15.92 4.91
C GLU A 66 4.05 15.53 5.47
N PHE A 67 3.67 14.26 5.36
CA PHE A 67 2.40 13.72 5.86
C PHE A 67 2.48 13.22 7.32
N ASP A 68 3.67 13.16 7.95
CA ASP A 68 3.82 12.69 9.34
C ASP A 68 3.08 13.58 10.35
N VAL A 69 2.81 14.84 9.99
CA VAL A 69 1.99 15.77 10.78
C VAL A 69 0.52 15.35 10.88
N LEU A 70 0.09 14.34 10.11
CA LEU A 70 -1.26 13.77 10.10
C LEU A 70 -1.29 12.32 10.61
N LYS A 71 -0.21 11.84 11.24
CA LYS A 71 -0.11 10.47 11.76
C LYS A 71 -1.12 10.11 12.85
N ASP A 72 -1.76 11.10 13.46
CA ASP A 72 -2.77 10.88 14.50
C ASP A 72 -4.06 10.29 13.91
N ASP A 73 -4.26 10.45 12.61
CA ASP A 73 -5.30 9.75 11.85
C ASP A 73 -4.84 8.32 11.55
N TYR A 74 -5.62 7.34 11.99
CA TYR A 74 -5.31 5.92 11.83
C TYR A 74 -5.16 5.51 10.37
N GLU A 75 -6.05 5.98 9.49
CA GLU A 75 -6.08 5.60 8.08
C GLU A 75 -4.85 6.17 7.36
N ILE A 76 -4.55 7.44 7.60
CA ILE A 76 -3.35 8.09 7.05
C ILE A 76 -2.09 7.39 7.53
N ASN A 77 -1.97 7.12 8.84
CA ASN A 77 -0.81 6.42 9.39
C ASN A 77 -0.64 5.01 8.80
N TRP A 78 -1.73 4.27 8.59
CA TRP A 78 -1.69 2.97 7.92
C TRP A 78 -1.13 3.08 6.51
N HIS A 79 -1.60 4.05 5.72
CA HIS A 79 -1.09 4.30 4.38
C HIS A 79 0.40 4.66 4.38
N LEU A 80 0.85 5.53 5.29
CA LEU A 80 2.26 5.93 5.38
C LEU A 80 3.18 4.74 5.70
N ASN A 81 2.81 3.92 6.68
CA ASN A 81 3.59 2.74 7.05
C ASN A 81 3.65 1.73 5.89
N ARG A 82 2.51 1.48 5.23
CA ARG A 82 2.45 0.62 4.06
C ARG A 82 3.33 1.14 2.91
N LEU A 83 3.27 2.42 2.59
CA LEU A 83 4.05 3.01 1.49
C LEU A 83 5.56 2.95 1.77
N ARG A 84 5.98 3.20 3.01
CA ARG A 84 7.38 3.06 3.44
C ARG A 84 7.89 1.63 3.28
N SER A 85 7.10 0.64 3.68
CA SER A 85 7.45 -0.80 3.50
C SER A 85 7.57 -1.22 2.03
N VAL A 86 6.94 -0.48 1.11
CA VAL A 86 6.98 -0.76 -0.33
C VAL A 86 8.17 -0.08 -1.01
N ILE A 87 8.53 1.14 -0.58
CA ILE A 87 9.64 1.91 -1.16
C ILE A 87 10.99 1.42 -0.64
N SER A 88 11.08 1.08 0.66
CA SER A 88 12.27 0.49 1.27
C SER A 88 11.91 -0.83 1.95
N PRO A 89 11.61 -1.91 1.19
CA PRO A 89 11.34 -3.20 1.78
C PRO A 89 12.61 -3.68 2.48
N THR A 90 12.51 -3.87 3.79
CA THR A 90 13.58 -4.48 4.59
C THR A 90 13.85 -5.91 4.12
N GLU A 91 15.05 -6.43 4.32
CA GLU A 91 15.39 -7.80 3.91
C GLU A 91 14.49 -8.83 4.62
N GLU A 92 14.04 -8.57 5.85
CA GLU A 92 13.03 -9.37 6.55
C GLU A 92 11.67 -9.37 5.82
N GLU A 93 11.21 -8.23 5.30
CA GLU A 93 9.94 -8.13 4.57
C GLU A 93 9.99 -8.84 3.21
N LYS A 94 11.15 -8.87 2.56
CA LYS A 94 11.37 -9.67 1.35
C LYS A 94 11.33 -11.17 1.65
N LYS A 95 11.98 -11.59 2.76
CA LYS A 95 12.00 -13.00 3.21
C LYS A 95 10.61 -13.48 3.61
N THR A 96 9.84 -12.69 4.36
CA THR A 96 8.46 -13.02 4.77
C THR A 96 7.51 -13.11 3.59
N LYS A 97 7.57 -12.17 2.62
CA LYS A 97 6.80 -12.27 1.36
C LYS A 97 7.15 -13.54 0.58
N SER A 98 8.44 -13.86 0.47
CA SER A 98 8.91 -15.07 -0.20
C SER A 98 8.46 -16.35 0.52
N ALA A 99 8.49 -16.36 1.86
CA ALA A 99 7.97 -17.45 2.68
C ALA A 99 6.47 -17.64 2.48
N LYS A 100 5.68 -16.56 2.46
CA LYS A 100 4.23 -16.60 2.22
C LYS A 100 3.89 -17.16 0.84
N ILE A 101 4.63 -16.79 -0.21
CA ILE A 101 4.46 -17.35 -1.55
C ILE A 101 4.78 -18.86 -1.56
N ARG A 102 5.89 -19.28 -0.93
CA ARG A 102 6.25 -20.70 -0.82
C ARG A 102 5.19 -21.49 -0.06
N ASN A 103 4.72 -20.97 1.07
CA ASN A 103 3.68 -21.60 1.87
C ASN A 103 2.36 -21.76 1.09
N ARG A 104 1.91 -20.71 0.36
CA ARG A 104 0.72 -20.81 -0.51
C ARG A 104 0.89 -21.86 -1.61
N ARG A 105 2.07 -21.95 -2.23
CA ARG A 105 2.37 -22.97 -3.26
C ARG A 105 2.34 -24.37 -2.67
N LEU A 106 2.93 -24.57 -1.50
CA LEU A 106 2.89 -25.84 -0.78
C LEU A 106 1.45 -26.23 -0.41
N ALA A 107 0.65 -25.30 0.14
CA ALA A 107 -0.75 -25.55 0.46
C ALA A 107 -1.55 -25.96 -0.79
N TYR A 108 -1.31 -25.31 -1.93
CA TYR A 108 -1.95 -25.70 -3.19
C TYR A 108 -1.52 -27.10 -3.65
N MET A 109 -0.21 -27.40 -3.63
CA MET A 109 0.28 -28.74 -3.96
C MET A 109 -0.30 -29.83 -3.04
N VAL A 110 -0.35 -29.57 -1.73
CA VAL A 110 -0.97 -30.47 -0.75
C VAL A 110 -2.45 -30.69 -1.06
N SER A 111 -3.19 -29.61 -1.41
CA SER A 111 -4.61 -29.74 -1.79
C SER A 111 -4.83 -30.57 -3.06
N LEU A 112 -3.92 -30.50 -4.02
CA LEU A 112 -3.99 -31.31 -5.24
C LEU A 112 -3.64 -32.79 -4.98
N MET A 113 -2.70 -33.04 -4.07
CA MET A 113 -2.23 -34.40 -3.74
C MET A 113 -3.19 -35.14 -2.81
N ALA A 114 -3.91 -34.43 -1.93
CA ALA A 114 -4.81 -35.02 -0.94
C ALA A 114 -6.15 -35.51 -1.52
N GLY A 115 -6.52 -35.11 -2.74
CA GLY A 115 -7.81 -35.44 -3.34
C GLY A 115 -9.01 -34.83 -2.57
N PRO A 116 -10.26 -35.09 -2.99
CA PRO A 116 -11.46 -34.48 -2.42
C PRO A 116 -11.85 -34.99 -1.01
N ASP A 117 -11.04 -35.84 -0.37
CA ASP A 117 -11.40 -36.56 0.87
C ASP A 117 -10.93 -35.85 2.16
N TRP A 118 -10.80 -34.51 2.11
CA TRP A 118 -10.30 -33.69 3.22
C TRP A 118 -11.31 -33.47 4.36
N GLU A 119 -12.55 -33.93 4.22
CA GLU A 119 -13.61 -33.79 5.22
C GLU A 119 -13.47 -34.73 6.43
N LYS A 120 -12.62 -35.76 6.39
CA LYS A 120 -12.58 -36.80 7.45
C LYS A 120 -11.42 -36.71 8.47
N HIS A 121 -10.49 -35.77 8.33
CA HIS A 121 -9.33 -35.66 9.23
C HIS A 121 -9.06 -34.23 9.72
N GLY A 122 -10.10 -33.56 10.21
CA GLY A 122 -10.03 -32.19 10.75
C GLY A 122 -9.20 -32.02 12.03
N GLU A 123 -8.65 -33.08 12.63
CA GLU A 123 -7.95 -32.98 13.93
C GLU A 123 -6.42 -32.97 13.85
N ALA A 124 -5.80 -33.18 12.68
CA ALA A 124 -4.34 -33.29 12.59
C ALA A 124 -3.57 -31.98 12.29
N TRP A 125 -4.25 -30.90 11.86
CA TRP A 125 -3.58 -29.67 11.40
C TRP A 125 -3.50 -28.55 12.45
N GLY A 126 -4.10 -28.74 13.63
CA GLY A 126 -3.95 -27.81 14.77
C GLY A 126 -2.54 -27.79 15.37
N ALA A 127 -1.71 -28.81 15.11
CA ALA A 127 -0.41 -28.97 15.77
C ALA A 127 0.80 -28.43 14.98
N VAL A 128 0.62 -27.90 13.76
CA VAL A 128 1.75 -27.37 12.93
C VAL A 128 1.71 -25.84 12.78
N VAL A 129 0.69 -25.17 13.32
CA VAL A 129 0.55 -23.69 13.27
C VAL A 129 0.33 -23.08 14.66
N GLY A 130 0.82 -23.74 15.71
CA GLY A 130 0.75 -23.24 17.08
C GLY A 130 1.99 -23.62 17.86
N ASP A 131 3.06 -22.82 17.72
CA ASP A 131 3.84 -22.28 18.85
C ASP A 131 5.04 -21.50 18.31
N THR A 132 4.93 -20.18 18.32
CA THR A 132 6.08 -19.30 18.56
C THR A 132 5.57 -18.15 19.40
N ASP A 133 5.18 -18.45 20.64
CA ASP A 133 5.28 -17.49 21.72
C ASP A 133 5.66 -18.24 23.00
N GLU A 134 6.95 -18.19 23.36
CA GLU A 134 7.45 -18.15 24.74
C GLU A 134 8.99 -17.94 24.73
N THR A 135 9.39 -16.74 25.18
CA THR A 135 10.57 -16.41 26.05
C THR A 135 11.85 -17.26 25.92
N ILE A 136 13.05 -16.73 25.67
CA ILE A 136 13.79 -15.57 26.24
C ILE A 136 14.77 -15.03 25.18
#